data_AF-A0A1I0VEM4-F1
#
_entry.id   AF-A0A1I0VEM4-F1
#
_cell.length_a   1.000
_cell.length_b   1.000
_cell.length_c   1.000
_cell.angle_alpha   90.00
_cell.angle_beta   90.00
_cell.angle_gamma   90.00
#
_symmetry.space_group_name_H-M   'P 1'
#
loop_
_entity.id
_entity.type
_entity.pdbx_description
1 polymer ?
#
loop_
_entity_poly.entity_id
_entity_poly.type
_entity_poly.pdbx_seq_one_letter_code
_entity_poly.pdbx_strand_id
1 'polypeptide(L)'
;MKKNVDEGWYSYFLWVNWLVTYATLRLDSMLVLIGSAIYGLISFYIACWSKSIQFCLKLLPGILLSMYLTLKSTALIGGTAFGIALIAALYGNRKRFKMYGKYKPFIVFYGIHVVMWIGFVVISFISLMLDNFGQRVTYTTPDWVDITWAILTCLTLCWLLHREQTNGRRFWETMRVLYLFPVVFAILLIDWATLIPIKFISGKSILGDDEHDYFAWED
;
A
#
# COMPACT_ATOMS: atom_id res chain seq x y z
N MET A 1 -27.63 -12.76 -18.66
CA MET A 1 -26.79 -13.10 -17.49
C MET A 1 -25.35 -13.24 -18.01
N LYS A 2 -24.58 -12.14 -18.08
CA LYS A 2 -23.17 -12.20 -18.49
C LYS A 2 -22.42 -12.88 -17.36
N LYS A 3 -21.93 -14.10 -17.58
CA LYS A 3 -20.93 -14.71 -16.70
C LYS A 3 -19.77 -13.71 -16.64
N ASN A 4 -19.55 -13.11 -15.47
CA ASN A 4 -18.56 -12.04 -15.33
C ASN A 4 -17.19 -12.67 -15.58
N VAL A 5 -16.54 -12.30 -16.68
CA VAL A 5 -15.15 -12.68 -17.03
C VAL A 5 -14.20 -12.42 -15.85
N ASP A 6 -14.58 -11.53 -14.94
CA ASP A 6 -13.87 -11.16 -13.72
C ASP A 6 -13.85 -12.23 -12.61
N GLU A 7 -14.78 -13.19 -12.58
CA GLU A 7 -14.81 -14.24 -11.53
C GLU A 7 -13.60 -15.18 -11.61
N GLY A 8 -13.10 -15.47 -12.82
CA GLY A 8 -11.92 -16.30 -13.01
C GLY A 8 -10.63 -15.64 -12.52
N TRP A 9 -10.57 -14.31 -12.57
CA TRP A 9 -9.39 -13.54 -12.17
C TRP A 9 -9.15 -13.53 -10.67
N TYR A 10 -10.21 -13.50 -9.86
CA TYR A 10 -10.10 -13.66 -8.40
C TYR A 10 -9.43 -14.99 -8.04
N SER A 11 -9.94 -16.11 -8.57
CA SER A 11 -9.40 -17.44 -8.33
C SER A 11 -7.97 -17.60 -8.86
N TYR A 12 -7.69 -17.06 -10.05
CA TYR A 12 -6.36 -17.11 -10.64
C TYR A 12 -5.32 -16.35 -9.79
N PHE A 13 -5.64 -15.13 -9.37
CA PHE A 13 -4.74 -14.32 -8.55
C PHE A 13 -4.46 -14.96 -7.19
N LEU A 14 -5.49 -15.53 -6.55
CA LEU A 14 -5.33 -16.29 -5.31
C LEU A 14 -4.47 -17.53 -5.47
N TRP A 15 -4.61 -18.26 -6.58
CA TRP A 15 -3.79 -19.43 -6.87
C TRP A 15 -2.31 -19.07 -7.03
N VAL A 16 -1.99 -17.97 -7.71
CA VAL A 16 -0.61 -17.49 -7.85
C VAL A 16 -0.05 -17.05 -6.50
N ASN A 17 -0.83 -16.34 -5.68
CA ASN A 17 -0.40 -15.95 -4.33
C ASN A 17 -0.11 -17.18 -3.44
N TRP A 18 -0.95 -18.22 -3.55
CA TRP A 18 -0.75 -19.49 -2.86
C TRP A 18 0.50 -20.23 -3.34
N LEU A 19 0.79 -20.21 -4.65
CA LEU A 19 2.01 -20.79 -5.20
C LEU A 19 3.27 -20.14 -4.63
N VAL A 20 3.29 -18.79 -4.52
CA VAL A 20 4.40 -18.07 -3.89
C VAL A 20 4.53 -18.43 -2.42
N THR A 21 3.41 -18.43 -1.69
CA THR A 21 3.39 -18.82 -0.26
C THR A 21 3.92 -20.25 -0.07
N TYR A 22 3.50 -21.18 -0.93
CA TYR A 22 3.96 -22.57 -0.91
C TYR A 22 5.46 -22.69 -1.21
N ALA A 23 5.98 -21.94 -2.18
CA ALA A 23 7.41 -21.90 -2.45
C ALA A 23 8.20 -21.38 -1.23
N THR A 24 7.70 -20.33 -0.56
CA THR A 24 8.28 -19.81 0.68
C THR A 24 8.28 -20.87 1.79
N LEU A 25 7.19 -21.63 1.94
CA LEU A 25 7.10 -22.72 2.92
C LEU A 25 8.10 -23.85 2.67
N ARG A 26 8.44 -24.12 1.41
CA ARG A 26 9.44 -25.13 1.05
C ARG A 26 10.88 -24.67 1.23
N LEU A 27 11.11 -23.39 1.55
CA LEU A 27 12.44 -22.77 1.62
C LEU A 27 13.25 -22.98 0.32
N ASP A 28 12.57 -23.18 -0.81
CA ASP A 28 13.20 -23.38 -2.11
C ASP A 28 13.40 -22.02 -2.78
N SER A 29 14.62 -21.51 -2.69
CA SER A 29 14.98 -20.18 -3.18
C SER A 29 14.75 -20.00 -4.69
N MET A 30 14.92 -21.05 -5.50
CA MET A 30 14.68 -20.98 -6.95
C MET A 30 13.18 -20.92 -7.25
N LEU A 31 12.36 -21.73 -6.57
CA LEU A 31 10.90 -21.67 -6.73
C LEU A 31 10.33 -20.34 -6.20
N VAL A 32 10.85 -19.83 -5.09
CA VAL A 32 10.46 -18.50 -4.56
C VAL A 32 10.78 -17.41 -5.58
N LEU A 33 11.96 -17.46 -6.20
CA LEU A 33 12.35 -16.49 -7.23
C LEU A 33 11.43 -16.56 -8.45
N ILE A 34 11.17 -17.75 -8.98
CA ILE A 34 10.28 -17.96 -10.14
C ILE A 34 8.86 -17.53 -9.81
N GLY A 35 8.34 -17.95 -8.66
CA GLY A 35 7.00 -17.58 -8.19
C GLY A 35 6.85 -16.08 -8.01
N SER A 36 7.85 -15.42 -7.40
CA SER A 36 7.85 -13.97 -7.20
C SER A 36 7.93 -13.21 -8.52
N ALA A 37 8.69 -13.70 -9.49
CA ALA A 37 8.75 -13.11 -10.84
C ALA A 37 7.39 -13.21 -11.56
N ILE A 38 6.75 -14.37 -11.51
CA ILE A 38 5.41 -14.58 -12.08
C ILE A 38 4.38 -13.68 -11.39
N TYR A 39 4.39 -13.64 -10.05
CA TYR A 39 3.51 -12.78 -9.26
C TYR A 39 3.73 -11.30 -9.59
N GLY A 40 4.98 -10.87 -9.76
CA GLY A 40 5.34 -9.51 -10.16
C GLY A 40 4.80 -9.16 -11.55
N LEU A 41 4.98 -10.04 -12.54
CA LEU A 41 4.47 -9.83 -13.90
C LEU A 41 2.94 -9.74 -13.94
N ILE A 42 2.25 -10.63 -13.23
CA ILE A 42 0.79 -10.62 -13.14
C ILE A 42 0.31 -9.36 -12.41
N SER A 43 0.94 -9.01 -11.29
CA SER A 43 0.61 -7.81 -10.54
C SER A 43 0.81 -6.55 -11.38
N PHE A 44 1.89 -6.48 -12.17
CA PHE A 44 2.16 -5.40 -13.11
C PHE A 44 1.11 -5.31 -14.22
N TYR A 45 0.75 -6.44 -14.84
CA TYR A 45 -0.32 -6.51 -15.82
C TYR A 45 -1.64 -5.99 -15.25
N ILE A 46 -2.00 -6.42 -14.03
CA ILE A 46 -3.20 -5.95 -13.34
C ILE A 46 -3.11 -4.46 -13.02
N ALA A 47 -1.95 -3.96 -12.59
CA ALA A 47 -1.73 -2.54 -12.29
C ALA A 47 -1.86 -1.66 -13.55
N CYS A 48 -1.37 -2.14 -14.70
CA CYS A 48 -1.58 -1.51 -16.01
C CYS A 48 -3.07 -1.49 -16.38
N TRP A 49 -3.74 -2.64 -16.33
CA TRP A 49 -5.13 -2.78 -16.74
C TRP A 49 -6.08 -2.00 -15.84
N SER A 50 -5.79 -1.98 -14.54
CA SER A 50 -6.54 -1.20 -13.54
C SER A 50 -6.33 0.32 -13.64
N LYS A 51 -5.51 0.80 -14.59
CA LYS A 51 -5.04 2.19 -14.72
C LYS A 51 -4.32 2.72 -13.46
N SER A 52 -3.97 1.84 -12.51
CA SER A 52 -3.30 2.22 -11.25
C SER A 52 -1.94 2.86 -11.53
N ILE A 53 -1.20 2.36 -12.52
CA ILE A 53 0.10 2.93 -12.90
C ILE A 53 -0.05 4.34 -13.47
N GLN A 54 -1.02 4.58 -14.35
CA GLN A 54 -1.27 5.91 -14.92
C GLN A 54 -1.59 6.92 -13.82
N PHE A 55 -2.37 6.50 -12.83
CA PHE A 55 -2.67 7.30 -11.66
C PHE A 55 -1.41 7.61 -10.83
N CYS A 56 -0.58 6.60 -10.51
CA CYS A 56 0.68 6.81 -9.80
C CYS A 56 1.63 7.76 -10.56
N LEU A 57 1.72 7.63 -11.88
CA LEU A 57 2.54 8.51 -12.72
C LEU A 57 2.06 9.97 -12.69
N LYS A 58 0.73 10.18 -12.66
CA LYS A 58 0.14 11.53 -12.51
C LYS A 58 0.51 12.18 -11.17
N LEU A 59 0.69 11.38 -10.12
CA LEU A 59 1.06 11.86 -8.78
C LEU A 59 2.55 12.08 -8.59
N LEU A 60 3.38 11.50 -9.45
CA LEU A 60 4.84 11.54 -9.34
C LEU A 60 5.41 12.96 -9.19
N PRO A 61 4.98 13.98 -9.96
CA PRO A 61 5.52 15.34 -9.80
C PRO A 61 5.23 15.94 -8.42
N GLY A 62 4.05 15.68 -7.86
CA GLY A 62 3.67 16.15 -6.53
C GLY A 62 4.51 15.49 -5.44
N ILE A 63 4.69 14.16 -5.53
CA ILE A 63 5.54 13.40 -4.63
C ILE A 63 6.98 13.93 -4.67
N LEU A 64 7.56 14.13 -5.86
CA LEU A 64 8.92 14.63 -6.02
C LEU A 64 9.10 16.04 -5.41
N LEU A 65 8.14 16.94 -5.63
CA LEU A 65 8.15 18.26 -5.02
C LEU A 65 8.09 18.16 -3.49
N SER A 66 7.23 17.30 -2.95
CA SER A 66 7.09 17.12 -1.51
C SER A 66 8.27 16.44 -0.85
N MET A 67 8.94 15.51 -1.55
CA MET A 67 10.22 14.96 -1.11
C MET A 67 11.27 16.07 -1.04
N TYR A 68 11.36 16.93 -2.06
CA TYR A 68 12.27 18.07 -2.06
C TYR A 68 12.00 19.03 -0.89
N LEU A 69 10.73 19.42 -0.68
CA LEU A 69 10.34 20.28 0.43
C LEU A 69 10.65 19.64 1.77
N THR A 70 10.30 18.36 1.95
CA THR A 70 10.58 17.63 3.20
C THR A 70 12.08 17.58 3.50
N LEU A 71 12.92 17.30 2.50
CA LEU A 71 14.38 17.29 2.65
C LEU A 71 14.91 18.67 3.07
N LYS A 72 14.41 19.75 2.46
CA LYS A 72 14.79 21.13 2.83
C LYS A 72 14.30 21.52 4.23
N SER A 73 13.06 21.20 4.57
CA SER A 73 12.49 21.47 5.90
C SER A 73 13.23 20.69 6.99
N THR A 74 13.56 19.42 6.75
CA THR A 74 14.32 18.59 7.70
C THR A 74 15.72 19.15 7.93
N ALA A 75 16.37 19.68 6.89
CA ALA A 75 17.67 20.34 7.03
C ALA A 75 17.61 21.63 7.86
N LEU A 76 16.47 22.33 7.90
CA LEU A 76 16.33 23.61 8.60
C LEU A 76 15.91 23.46 10.07
N ILE A 77 14.95 22.59 10.35
CA ILE A 77 14.31 22.47 11.67
C ILE A 77 14.31 21.03 12.22
N GLY A 78 15.08 20.13 11.60
CA GLY A 78 15.25 18.74 12.03
C GLY A 78 13.99 17.89 11.89
N GLY A 79 13.94 16.78 12.63
CA GLY A 79 12.80 15.85 12.63
C GLY A 79 11.48 16.47 13.10
N THR A 80 11.52 17.61 13.78
CA THR A 80 10.32 18.35 14.22
C THR A 80 9.51 18.88 13.02
N ALA A 81 10.14 19.14 11.87
CA ALA A 81 9.45 19.42 10.60
C ALA A 81 8.41 18.34 10.29
N PHE A 82 8.80 17.08 10.46
CA PHE A 82 7.98 15.94 10.08
C PHE A 82 6.74 15.83 10.96
N GLY A 83 6.88 16.04 12.27
CA GLY A 83 5.75 16.04 13.19
C GLY A 83 4.72 17.14 12.89
N ILE A 84 5.19 18.37 12.63
CA ILE A 84 4.32 19.50 12.27
C ILE A 84 3.64 19.23 10.92
N ALA A 85 4.39 18.73 9.93
CA ALA A 85 3.87 18.37 8.62
C ALA A 85 2.78 17.31 8.69
N LEU A 86 2.98 16.28 9.50
CA LEU A 86 2.03 15.20 9.70
C LEU A 86 0.72 15.72 10.33
N ILE A 87 0.80 16.55 11.37
CA ILE A 87 -0.38 17.17 11.99
C ILE A 87 -1.13 18.06 10.99
N ALA A 88 -0.39 18.88 10.24
CA ALA A 88 -0.96 19.74 9.21
C ALA A 88 -1.64 18.93 8.09
N ALA A 89 -1.00 17.84 7.63
CA ALA A 89 -1.53 16.92 6.63
C ALA A 89 -2.81 16.23 7.11
N LEU A 90 -2.84 15.73 8.35
CA LEU A 90 -4.03 15.13 8.96
C LEU A 90 -5.20 16.12 9.02
N TYR A 91 -4.94 17.36 9.46
CA TYR A 91 -5.98 18.38 9.55
C TYR A 91 -6.46 18.87 8.18
N GLY A 92 -5.53 19.11 7.26
CA GLY A 92 -5.78 19.59 5.90
C GLY A 92 -6.54 18.56 5.06
N ASN A 93 -6.16 17.29 5.15
CA ASN A 93 -6.74 16.20 4.38
C ASN A 93 -7.91 15.49 5.07
N ARG A 94 -8.43 15.99 6.21
CA ARG A 94 -9.50 15.33 7.00
C ARG A 94 -10.74 14.94 6.18
N LYS A 95 -11.13 15.77 5.21
CA LYS A 95 -12.28 15.48 4.32
C LYS A 95 -11.97 14.33 3.37
N ARG A 96 -10.74 14.29 2.84
CA ARG A 96 -10.25 13.21 1.96
C ARG A 96 -10.10 11.91 2.73
N PHE A 97 -9.62 11.94 3.98
CA PHE A 97 -9.60 10.76 4.87
C PHE A 97 -11.00 10.22 5.17
N LYS A 98 -12.04 11.07 5.21
CA LYS A 98 -13.43 10.59 5.40
C LYS A 98 -13.89 9.69 4.25
N MET A 99 -13.40 9.92 3.02
CA MET A 99 -13.72 9.07 1.86
C MET A 99 -13.15 7.65 1.99
N TYR A 100 -12.00 7.48 2.67
CA TYR A 100 -11.42 6.17 2.95
C TYR A 100 -12.35 5.31 3.81
N GLY A 101 -13.19 5.93 4.64
CA GLY A 101 -14.18 5.24 5.46
C GLY A 101 -15.18 4.41 4.66
N LYS A 102 -15.33 4.64 3.35
CA LYS A 102 -16.13 3.80 2.44
C LYS A 102 -15.48 2.43 2.16
N TYR A 103 -14.15 2.36 2.25
CA TYR A 103 -13.33 1.18 1.95
C TYR A 103 -12.90 0.45 3.23
N LYS A 104 -13.82 0.26 4.19
CA LYS A 104 -13.55 -0.40 5.49
C LYS A 104 -12.82 -1.75 5.37
N PRO A 105 -13.18 -2.66 4.43
CA PRO A 105 -12.47 -3.94 4.29
C PRO A 105 -10.98 -3.77 3.99
N PHE A 106 -10.63 -2.78 3.17
CA PHE A 106 -9.24 -2.45 2.84
C PHE A 106 -8.52 -1.82 4.03
N ILE A 107 -9.19 -0.94 4.80
CA ILE A 107 -8.64 -0.41 6.06
C ILE A 107 -8.30 -1.56 7.02
N VAL A 108 -9.21 -2.52 7.20
CA VAL A 108 -8.98 -3.68 8.07
C VAL A 108 -7.82 -4.53 7.55
N PHE A 109 -7.79 -4.81 6.24
CA PHE A 109 -6.71 -5.55 5.60
C PHE A 109 -5.33 -4.91 5.87
N TYR A 110 -5.18 -3.61 5.57
CA TYR A 110 -3.91 -2.90 5.82
C TYR A 110 -3.61 -2.75 7.31
N GLY A 111 -4.63 -2.56 8.15
CA GLY A 111 -4.48 -2.50 9.60
C GLY A 111 -3.87 -3.78 10.17
N ILE A 112 -4.32 -4.96 9.70
CA ILE A 112 -3.74 -6.25 10.08
C ILE A 112 -2.26 -6.31 9.68
N HIS A 113 -1.91 -5.89 8.45
CA HIS A 113 -0.52 -5.90 7.98
C HIS A 113 0.38 -4.93 8.76
N VAL A 114 -0.13 -3.76 9.15
CA VAL A 114 0.61 -2.82 10.01
C VAL A 114 0.85 -3.44 11.40
N VAL A 115 -0.16 -4.07 11.99
CA VAL A 115 -0.01 -4.77 13.29
C VAL A 115 0.99 -5.91 13.19
N MET A 116 0.94 -6.70 12.10
CA MET A 116 1.92 -7.74 11.82
C MET A 116 3.34 -7.15 11.70
N TRP A 117 3.50 -6.04 10.97
CA TRP A 117 4.79 -5.35 10.82
C TRP A 117 5.36 -4.91 12.17
N ILE A 118 4.53 -4.30 13.00
CA ILE A 118 4.93 -3.88 14.35
C ILE A 118 5.32 -5.11 15.20
N GLY A 119 4.48 -6.14 15.20
CA GLY A 119 4.67 -7.34 16.01
C GLY A 119 5.92 -8.14 15.64
N PHE A 120 6.10 -8.41 14.35
CA PHE A 120 7.18 -9.28 13.89
C PHE A 120 8.51 -8.55 13.69
N VAL A 121 8.47 -7.30 13.21
CA VAL A 121 9.68 -6.54 12.83
C VAL A 121 10.05 -5.53 13.90
N VAL A 122 9.17 -4.58 14.21
CA VAL A 122 9.53 -3.42 15.05
C VAL A 122 9.87 -3.83 16.47
N ILE A 123 9.03 -4.65 17.11
CA ILE A 123 9.26 -5.09 18.49
C ILE A 123 10.55 -5.92 18.59
N SER A 124 10.72 -6.89 17.68
CA SER A 124 11.92 -7.72 17.62
C SER A 124 13.19 -6.90 17.40
N PHE A 125 13.13 -5.91 16.50
CA PHE A 125 14.24 -5.00 16.23
C PHE A 125 14.58 -4.13 17.44
N ILE A 126 13.57 -3.54 18.11
CA ILE A 126 13.78 -2.73 19.31
C ILE A 126 14.39 -3.59 20.43
N SER A 127 13.88 -4.80 20.67
CA SER A 127 14.44 -5.72 21.66
C SER A 127 15.91 -6.00 21.37
N LEU A 128 16.23 -6.36 20.12
CA LEU A 128 17.61 -6.61 19.70
C LEU A 128 18.52 -5.40 19.95
N MET A 129 18.07 -4.20 19.60
CA MET A 129 18.84 -2.96 19.77
C MET A 129 19.04 -2.60 21.24
N LEU A 130 18.04 -2.86 22.10
CA LEU A 130 18.15 -2.66 23.54
C LEU A 130 19.13 -3.66 24.19
N ASP A 131 19.04 -4.93 23.80
CA ASP A 131 19.89 -6.00 24.34
C ASP A 131 21.37 -5.88 23.91
N ASN A 132 21.64 -5.17 22.82
CA ASN A 132 22.98 -5.06 22.22
C ASN A 132 23.44 -3.61 22.05
N PHE A 133 23.06 -2.73 22.99
CA PHE A 133 23.38 -1.31 22.90
C PHE A 133 24.89 -1.07 22.74
N GLY A 134 25.27 -0.33 21.69
CA GLY A 134 26.67 -0.02 21.37
C GLY A 134 27.41 -1.08 20.54
N GLN A 135 26.75 -2.18 20.17
CA GLN A 135 27.31 -3.22 19.30
C GLN A 135 26.76 -3.14 17.87
N ARG A 136 27.56 -3.57 16.88
CA ARG A 136 27.06 -3.77 15.52
C ARG A 136 26.32 -5.11 15.47
N VAL A 137 25.01 -5.05 15.38
CA VAL A 137 24.17 -6.24 15.21
C VAL A 137 23.51 -6.23 13.85
N THR A 138 23.57 -7.36 13.16
CA THR A 138 22.81 -7.60 11.94
C THR A 138 21.48 -8.24 12.33
N TYR A 139 20.38 -7.56 12.02
CA TYR A 139 19.04 -8.15 12.19
C TYR A 139 18.71 -9.01 10.98
N THR A 140 18.57 -10.31 11.19
CA THR A 140 17.96 -11.24 10.24
C THR A 140 16.65 -11.73 10.82
N THR A 141 15.57 -11.59 10.06
CA THR A 141 14.27 -12.17 10.43
C THR A 141 14.41 -13.69 10.50
N PRO A 142 13.97 -14.34 11.58
CA PRO A 142 13.92 -15.79 11.63
C PRO A 142 12.98 -16.36 10.57
N ASP A 143 13.32 -17.50 9.96
CA ASP A 143 12.51 -18.13 8.89
C ASP A 143 11.04 -18.33 9.29
N TRP A 144 10.76 -18.64 10.56
CA TRP A 144 9.39 -18.82 11.04
C TRP A 144 8.56 -17.53 10.97
N VAL A 145 9.20 -16.36 11.09
CA VAL A 145 8.55 -15.05 10.93
C VAL A 145 8.13 -14.87 9.47
N ASP A 146 9.03 -15.14 8.53
CA ASP A 146 8.77 -15.00 7.10
C ASP A 146 7.66 -15.98 6.63
N ILE A 147 7.70 -17.21 7.14
CA ILE A 147 6.64 -18.22 6.93
C ILE A 147 5.29 -17.74 7.48
N THR A 148 5.27 -17.29 8.75
CA THR A 148 4.03 -16.84 9.40
C THR A 148 3.46 -15.63 8.68
N TRP A 149 4.33 -14.69 8.30
CA TRP A 149 3.97 -13.52 7.52
C TRP A 149 3.33 -13.90 6.19
N ALA A 150 3.95 -14.80 5.43
CA ALA A 150 3.46 -15.23 4.13
C ALA A 150 2.08 -15.90 4.25
N ILE A 151 1.90 -16.81 5.21
CA ILE A 151 0.61 -17.47 5.47
C ILE A 151 -0.47 -16.43 5.81
N LEU A 152 -0.21 -15.55 6.78
CA LEU A 152 -1.19 -14.56 7.22
C LEU A 152 -1.55 -13.56 6.12
N THR A 153 -0.56 -13.15 5.31
CA THR A 153 -0.78 -12.30 4.12
C THR A 153 -1.69 -13.01 3.12
N CYS A 154 -1.41 -14.28 2.81
CA CYS A 154 -2.24 -15.07 1.91
C CYS A 154 -3.68 -15.22 2.46
N LEU A 155 -3.85 -15.54 3.74
CA LEU A 155 -5.16 -15.71 4.36
C LEU A 155 -5.99 -14.43 4.39
N THR A 156 -5.37 -13.31 4.75
CA THR A 156 -6.05 -12.00 4.78
C THR A 156 -6.41 -11.52 3.38
N LEU A 157 -5.58 -11.81 2.38
CA LEU A 157 -5.87 -11.52 0.97
C LEU A 157 -7.01 -12.41 0.44
N CYS A 158 -6.98 -13.72 0.74
CA CYS A 158 -8.07 -14.65 0.45
C CYS A 158 -9.40 -14.14 1.02
N TRP A 159 -9.39 -13.74 2.30
CA TRP A 159 -10.57 -13.18 2.96
C TRP A 159 -11.08 -11.92 2.26
N LEU A 160 -10.19 -10.96 1.97
CA LEU A 160 -10.56 -9.70 1.33
C LEU A 160 -11.16 -9.94 -0.06
N LEU A 161 -10.47 -10.72 -0.89
CA LEU A 161 -10.90 -11.00 -2.26
C LEU A 161 -12.20 -11.79 -2.32
N HIS A 162 -12.36 -12.80 -1.46
CA HIS A 162 -13.61 -13.55 -1.36
C HIS A 162 -14.78 -12.66 -0.91
N ARG A 163 -14.54 -11.76 0.04
CA ARG A 163 -15.54 -10.79 0.50
C ARG A 163 -15.95 -9.81 -0.61
N GLU A 164 -15.01 -9.24 -1.34
CA GLU A 164 -15.34 -8.30 -2.43
C GLU A 164 -16.03 -8.99 -3.61
N GLN A 165 -15.65 -10.25 -3.90
CA GLN A 165 -16.33 -11.08 -4.88
C GLN A 165 -17.78 -11.37 -4.48
N THR A 166 -18.03 -11.77 -3.23
CA THR A 166 -19.39 -12.05 -2.71
C THR A 166 -20.26 -10.81 -2.64
N ASN A 167 -19.66 -9.62 -2.46
CA ASN A 167 -20.35 -8.33 -2.54
C ASN A 167 -20.56 -7.82 -3.99
N GLY A 168 -20.11 -8.58 -4.99
CA GLY A 168 -20.32 -8.27 -6.41
C GLY A 168 -19.41 -7.18 -6.99
N ARG A 169 -18.33 -6.80 -6.30
CA ARG A 169 -17.35 -5.83 -6.83
C ARG A 169 -16.50 -6.50 -7.92
N ARG A 170 -16.25 -5.79 -9.03
CA ARG A 170 -15.42 -6.32 -10.12
C ARG A 170 -13.97 -6.49 -9.66
N PHE A 171 -13.30 -7.51 -10.19
CA PHE A 171 -11.90 -7.80 -9.85
C PHE A 171 -11.00 -6.58 -10.05
N TRP A 172 -11.13 -5.91 -11.20
CA TRP A 172 -10.29 -4.77 -11.55
C TRP A 172 -10.48 -3.58 -10.62
N GLU A 173 -11.70 -3.34 -10.14
CA GLU A 173 -12.00 -2.30 -9.15
C GLU A 173 -11.38 -2.65 -7.80
N THR A 174 -11.52 -3.90 -7.36
CA THR A 174 -10.91 -4.40 -6.13
C THR A 174 -9.40 -4.27 -6.16
N MET A 175 -8.76 -4.68 -7.26
CA MET A 175 -7.31 -4.60 -7.43
C MET A 175 -6.82 -3.15 -7.54
N ARG A 176 -7.58 -2.27 -8.20
CA ARG A 176 -7.27 -0.83 -8.23
C ARG A 176 -7.25 -0.25 -6.82
N VAL A 177 -8.28 -0.54 -6.02
CA VAL A 177 -8.31 -0.10 -4.62
C VAL A 177 -7.14 -0.70 -3.86
N LEU A 178 -6.90 -2.01 -3.99
CA LEU A 178 -5.77 -2.67 -3.34
C LEU A 178 -4.42 -2.00 -3.69
N TYR A 179 -4.15 -1.66 -4.95
CA TYR A 179 -2.87 -1.02 -5.28
C TYR A 179 -2.79 0.45 -4.89
N LEU A 180 -3.86 1.20 -5.07
CA LEU A 180 -3.83 2.65 -4.84
C LEU A 180 -4.01 3.02 -3.37
N PHE A 181 -4.68 2.19 -2.57
CA PHE A 181 -4.99 2.51 -1.18
C PHE A 181 -3.76 2.89 -0.35
N PRO A 182 -2.67 2.09 -0.29
CA PRO A 182 -1.49 2.46 0.49
C PRO A 182 -0.77 3.68 -0.10
N VAL A 183 -0.76 3.83 -1.43
CA VAL A 183 -0.10 4.93 -2.12
C VAL A 183 -0.79 6.25 -1.80
N VAL A 184 -2.10 6.33 -2.02
CA VAL A 184 -2.87 7.55 -1.76
C VAL A 184 -2.89 7.85 -0.26
N PHE A 185 -2.94 6.84 0.61
CA PHE A 185 -2.89 7.05 2.06
C PHE A 185 -1.56 7.68 2.49
N ALA A 186 -0.43 7.17 1.99
CA ALA A 186 0.90 7.73 2.27
C ALA A 186 1.02 9.16 1.74
N ILE A 187 0.48 9.44 0.55
CA ILE A 187 0.45 10.78 -0.03
C ILE A 187 -0.35 11.73 0.86
N LEU A 188 -1.55 11.37 1.30
CA LEU A 188 -2.34 12.25 2.18
C LEU A 188 -1.67 12.52 3.54
N LEU A 189 -0.73 11.67 3.97
CA LEU A 189 0.03 11.87 5.21
C LEU A 189 1.31 12.72 5.03
N ILE A 190 1.97 12.62 3.88
CA ILE A 190 3.35 13.11 3.71
C ILE A 190 3.46 14.18 2.60
N ASP A 191 2.53 14.21 1.65
CA ASP A 191 2.60 15.07 0.47
C ASP A 191 2.16 16.51 0.81
N TRP A 192 3.14 17.38 1.00
CA TRP A 192 2.97 18.83 1.15
C TRP A 192 2.23 19.47 -0.03
N ALA A 193 2.30 18.89 -1.23
CA ALA A 193 1.57 19.37 -2.40
C ALA A 193 0.05 19.17 -2.28
N THR A 194 -0.43 18.37 -1.31
CA THR A 194 -1.86 18.32 -0.95
C THR A 194 -2.30 19.54 -0.15
N LEU A 195 -1.37 20.18 0.57
CA LEU A 195 -1.61 21.37 1.39
C LEU A 195 -1.40 22.68 0.61
N ILE A 196 -0.52 22.66 -0.40
CA ILE A 196 -0.21 23.83 -1.22
C ILE A 196 -1.08 23.79 -2.49
N PRO A 197 -2.09 24.67 -2.62
CA PRO A 197 -2.82 24.79 -3.88
C PRO A 197 -1.86 25.31 -4.94
N ILE A 198 -1.52 24.49 -5.94
CA ILE A 198 -0.69 24.92 -7.08
C ILE A 198 -1.57 25.73 -8.04
N LYS A 199 -1.95 26.94 -7.60
CA LYS A 199 -2.77 27.90 -8.36
C LYS A 199 -2.17 28.27 -9.73
N PHE A 200 -0.87 28.02 -9.93
CA PHE A 200 -0.16 28.31 -11.19
C PHE A 200 -0.32 27.24 -12.27
N ILE A 201 -0.79 26.02 -11.95
CA ILE A 201 -0.92 24.90 -12.91
C ILE A 201 -2.38 24.44 -13.05
N SER A 202 -3.19 24.59 -12.00
CA SER A 202 -4.62 24.25 -12.01
C SER A 202 -5.31 24.97 -10.86
N GLY A 203 -6.55 25.44 -11.05
CA GLY A 203 -7.38 25.99 -9.96
C GLY A 203 -7.72 24.96 -8.87
N LYS A 204 -7.32 23.69 -9.04
CA LYS A 204 -7.54 22.56 -8.13
C LYS A 204 -6.20 22.04 -7.59
N SER A 205 -6.22 21.38 -6.43
CA SER A 205 -5.01 20.73 -5.89
C SER A 205 -4.44 19.69 -6.86
N ILE A 206 -3.20 19.23 -6.68
CA ILE A 206 -2.62 18.13 -7.48
C ILE A 206 -3.50 16.87 -7.49
N LEU A 207 -4.31 16.71 -6.44
CA LEU A 207 -5.26 15.61 -6.28
C LEU A 207 -6.70 15.97 -6.74
N GLY A 208 -6.93 17.06 -7.47
CA GLY A 208 -8.26 17.47 -7.91
C GLY A 208 -9.11 18.10 -6.81
N ASP A 209 -10.44 17.96 -6.92
CA ASP A 209 -11.42 18.45 -5.94
C ASP A 209 -11.36 17.63 -4.64
N ASP A 210 -11.68 18.26 -3.51
CA ASP A 210 -11.58 17.65 -2.17
C ASP A 210 -12.46 16.40 -1.95
N GLU A 211 -13.40 16.13 -2.86
CA GLU A 211 -14.35 15.01 -2.81
C GLU A 211 -14.13 13.98 -3.93
N HIS A 212 -13.05 14.09 -4.70
CA HIS A 212 -12.77 13.15 -5.77
C HIS A 212 -12.43 11.75 -5.23
N ASP A 213 -13.13 10.72 -5.71
CA ASP A 213 -12.90 9.34 -5.32
C ASP A 213 -11.81 8.71 -6.19
N TYR A 214 -10.57 8.73 -5.69
CA TYR A 214 -9.37 8.22 -6.38
C TYR A 214 -9.45 6.73 -6.75
N PHE A 215 -10.30 5.99 -6.04
CA PHE A 215 -10.46 4.55 -6.19
C PHE A 215 -11.59 4.19 -7.15
N ALA A 216 -12.47 5.14 -7.48
CA ALA A 216 -13.55 4.93 -8.43
C ALA A 216 -12.98 4.65 -9.83
N TRP A 217 -13.62 3.69 -10.50
CA TRP A 217 -13.35 3.43 -11.89
C TRP A 217 -14.11 4.47 -12.73
N GLU A 218 -13.40 5.45 -13.28
CA GLU A 218 -13.96 6.31 -14.31
C GLU A 218 -14.09 5.49 -15.60
N ASP A 219 -15.33 5.24 -16.00
CA ASP A 219 -15.70 4.63 -17.28
C ASP A 219 -15.29 5.51 -18.47
#